data_AF-A0A9D6GMJ0-F1
#
_entry.id   AF-A0A9D6GMJ0-F1
#
_cell.length_a   1.000
_cell.length_b   1.000
_cell.length_c   1.000
_cell.angle_alpha   90.00
_cell.angle_beta   90.00
_cell.angle_gamma   90.00
#
_symmetry.space_group_name_H-M   'P 1'
#
loop_
_entity.id
_entity.type
_entity.pdbx_description
1 polymer ?
#
loop_
_entity_poly.entity_id
_entity_poly.type
_entity_poly.pdbx_seq_one_letter_code
_entity_poly.pdbx_strand_id
1 'polypeptide(L)'
;MSSTLLRSSLPTWVLAACFSAAALSHAPASAAPPAAKAAAPAGSAAKAKQEEVVEINDRDPAMQAAFKKARASLDEFFKVADGDDPKIDVISVRVKVREGNITEYVWVHPFERDGKDFKGKANNIPSKLKKLAVGGPLRFKRDDIVDWTYFDVKARVMHGNFTTCAQLAKAPANEVAQLKKAYGLDCKR
;
A
#
# COMPACT_ATOMS: atom_id res chain seq x y z
N MET A 1 25.60 39.90 47.25
CA MET A 1 24.50 40.37 48.14
C MET A 1 23.21 39.95 47.47
N SER A 2 22.70 38.78 47.86
CA SER A 2 21.49 38.59 48.69
C SER A 2 20.25 38.44 47.79
N SER A 3 19.76 37.24 47.53
CA SER A 3 19.00 36.32 48.41
C SER A 3 17.50 36.57 48.42
N THR A 4 16.75 35.46 48.51
CA THR A 4 15.40 35.26 49.09
C THR A 4 14.26 35.23 48.05
N LEU A 5 13.78 34.05 47.60
CA LEU A 5 12.83 33.10 48.23
C LEU A 5 11.44 33.69 48.50
N LEU A 6 10.39 33.01 48.04
CA LEU A 6 9.15 32.68 48.79
C LEU A 6 8.31 31.68 47.96
N ARG A 7 8.23 30.40 48.38
CA ARG A 7 7.08 29.74 49.07
C ARG A 7 5.78 29.71 48.25
N SER A 8 5.37 28.56 47.71
CA SER A 8 4.63 27.45 48.34
C SER A 8 3.20 27.81 48.78
N SER A 9 2.19 27.17 48.17
CA SER A 9 0.84 26.99 48.73
C SER A 9 0.09 25.85 48.02
N LEU A 10 -0.02 24.71 48.69
CA LEU A 10 -1.15 23.76 48.60
C LEU A 10 -1.80 23.78 49.99
N PRO A 11 -3.12 23.55 50.14
CA PRO A 11 -3.52 22.19 50.52
C PRO A 11 -4.97 21.73 50.14
N THR A 12 -5.10 20.40 50.08
CA THR A 12 -6.19 19.54 50.64
C THR A 12 -7.65 19.81 50.34
N TRP A 13 -8.28 18.87 49.62
CA TRP A 13 -9.58 18.31 49.99
C TRP A 13 -9.41 16.80 50.19
N VAL A 14 -9.99 16.31 51.27
CA VAL A 14 -9.74 15.01 51.92
C VAL A 14 -11.09 14.29 52.09
N LEU A 15 -11.06 12.95 51.91
CA LEU A 15 -12.01 11.89 52.36
C LEU A 15 -13.37 11.81 51.63
N ALA A 16 -13.98 10.64 51.37
CA ALA A 16 -13.90 9.27 51.93
C ALA A 16 -14.29 8.23 50.83
N ALA A 17 -13.68 7.03 50.72
CA ALA A 17 -13.92 5.77 51.46
C ALA A 17 -15.38 5.25 51.30
N CYS A 18 -15.74 3.99 51.04
CA CYS A 18 -15.15 2.64 51.03
C CYS A 18 -16.10 1.74 50.21
N PHE A 19 -15.64 0.61 49.66
CA PHE A 19 -16.23 -0.72 49.91
C PHE A 19 -15.39 -1.81 49.23
N SER A 20 -14.87 -2.71 50.05
CA SER A 20 -14.07 -3.88 49.70
C SER A 20 -14.96 -5.08 49.34
N ALA A 21 -14.45 -5.97 48.48
CA ALA A 21 -14.59 -7.43 48.68
C ALA A 21 -13.57 -8.18 47.80
N ALA A 22 -12.81 -9.07 48.44
CA ALA A 22 -11.80 -9.92 47.83
C ALA A 22 -12.37 -11.31 47.48
N ALA A 23 -11.85 -11.84 46.38
CA ALA A 23 -11.48 -13.24 46.06
C ALA A 23 -12.41 -14.42 46.45
N LEU A 24 -12.74 -15.22 45.45
CA LEU A 24 -12.74 -16.69 45.53
C LEU A 24 -12.38 -17.29 44.15
N SER A 25 -11.25 -17.97 44.09
CA SER A 25 -10.89 -18.94 43.05
C SER A 25 -11.80 -20.19 43.16
N HIS A 26 -11.97 -20.95 42.07
CA HIS A 26 -12.03 -22.43 41.96
C HIS A 26 -12.70 -22.81 40.61
N ALA A 27 -11.91 -23.35 39.67
CA ALA A 27 -12.36 -24.33 38.66
C ALA A 27 -12.17 -25.75 39.25
N PRO A 28 -12.64 -26.90 38.68
CA PRO A 28 -13.01 -27.16 37.27
C PRO A 28 -14.23 -28.12 37.05
N ALA A 29 -14.67 -28.30 35.80
CA ALA A 29 -15.00 -29.62 35.18
C ALA A 29 -15.79 -29.50 33.86
N SER A 30 -15.15 -29.98 32.79
CA SER A 30 -15.63 -30.63 31.57
C SER A 30 -17.13 -30.64 31.23
N ALA A 31 -17.47 -30.00 30.11
CA ALA A 31 -18.50 -30.47 29.18
C ALA A 31 -18.12 -30.04 27.75
N ALA A 32 -17.85 -31.02 26.88
CA ALA A 32 -17.53 -30.80 25.48
C ALA A 32 -18.79 -30.46 24.66
N PRO A 33 -18.76 -29.49 23.73
CA PRO A 33 -19.78 -29.36 22.70
C PRO A 33 -19.49 -30.27 21.48
N PRO A 34 -20.53 -30.73 20.75
CA PRO A 34 -20.39 -31.68 19.66
C PRO A 34 -19.72 -31.09 18.42
N ALA A 35 -19.11 -31.99 17.63
CA ALA A 35 -18.32 -31.73 16.44
C ALA A 35 -19.06 -31.00 15.31
N ALA A 36 -18.25 -30.20 14.62
CA ALA A 36 -18.46 -29.40 13.42
C ALA A 36 -19.45 -29.92 12.36
N LYS A 37 -20.27 -28.98 11.85
CA LYS A 37 -20.59 -28.91 10.42
C LYS A 37 -19.77 -27.76 9.84
N ALA A 38 -18.72 -28.08 9.09
CA ALA A 38 -17.85 -27.11 8.45
C ALA A 38 -18.63 -26.34 7.37
N ALA A 39 -19.06 -25.11 7.68
CA ALA A 39 -19.34 -24.12 6.67
C ALA A 39 -17.99 -23.51 6.27
N ALA A 40 -17.60 -23.70 5.00
CA ALA A 40 -16.41 -23.07 4.44
C ALA A 40 -16.48 -21.55 4.63
N PRO A 41 -15.43 -20.87 5.12
CA PRO A 41 -15.43 -19.43 5.11
C PRO A 41 -15.26 -18.98 3.66
N ALA A 42 -16.31 -18.36 3.12
CA ALA A 42 -16.21 -17.50 1.96
C ALA A 42 -15.11 -16.46 2.25
N GLY A 43 -14.04 -16.50 1.45
CA GLY A 43 -12.87 -15.65 1.61
C GLY A 43 -13.22 -14.18 1.54
N SER A 44 -13.20 -13.55 2.71
CA SER A 44 -13.28 -12.13 3.06
C SER A 44 -12.96 -11.11 1.96
N ALA A 45 -13.96 -10.32 1.60
CA ALA A 45 -13.75 -8.92 1.28
C ALA A 45 -13.32 -8.15 2.55
N ALA A 46 -12.53 -7.08 2.37
CA ALA A 46 -12.19 -6.06 3.35
C ALA A 46 -11.25 -6.46 4.52
N LYS A 47 -9.95 -6.53 4.21
CA LYS A 47 -8.91 -5.97 5.07
C LYS A 47 -7.90 -5.31 4.12
N ALA A 48 -7.68 -4.00 4.23
CA ALA A 48 -6.59 -3.33 3.52
C ALA A 48 -5.27 -3.88 4.07
N LYS A 49 -4.88 -5.04 3.54
CA LYS A 49 -3.68 -5.80 3.88
C LYS A 49 -2.67 -5.37 2.83
N GLN A 50 -1.54 -4.86 3.29
CA GLN A 50 -0.35 -4.48 2.51
C GLN A 50 -0.37 -5.13 1.13
N GLU A 51 -0.50 -4.30 0.09
CA GLU A 51 -0.65 -4.76 -1.29
C GLU A 51 0.51 -5.72 -1.60
N GLU A 52 0.19 -6.99 -1.78
CA GLU A 52 1.15 -7.99 -2.20
C GLU A 52 1.56 -7.66 -3.65
N VAL A 53 2.83 -7.85 -4.02
CA VAL A 53 3.21 -7.73 -5.44
C VAL A 53 2.38 -8.71 -6.26
N VAL A 54 1.45 -8.17 -7.06
CA VAL A 54 0.72 -8.98 -8.04
C VAL A 54 1.73 -9.53 -9.04
N GLU A 55 1.83 -10.85 -9.14
CA GLU A 55 2.74 -11.52 -10.07
C GLU A 55 2.44 -11.08 -11.52
N ILE A 56 3.47 -10.64 -12.22
CA ILE A 56 3.38 -10.23 -13.63
C ILE A 56 4.04 -11.29 -14.50
N ASN A 57 3.26 -11.87 -15.41
CA ASN A 57 3.79 -12.63 -16.53
C ASN A 57 4.28 -11.67 -17.62
N ASP A 58 5.58 -11.40 -17.64
CA ASP A 58 6.19 -10.50 -18.62
C ASP A 58 6.28 -11.10 -20.03
N ARG A 59 5.89 -12.35 -20.26
CA ARG A 59 5.82 -12.93 -21.61
C ARG A 59 4.44 -12.76 -22.26
N ASP A 60 3.46 -12.27 -21.51
CA ASP A 60 2.12 -11.99 -22.02
C ASP A 60 2.17 -10.81 -23.02
N PRO A 61 1.71 -10.96 -24.28
CA PRO A 61 1.67 -9.88 -25.24
C PRO A 61 0.89 -8.64 -24.75
N ALA A 62 -0.18 -8.83 -23.97
CA ALA A 62 -0.95 -7.72 -23.40
C ALA A 62 -0.13 -6.95 -22.36
N MET A 63 0.67 -7.66 -21.56
CA MET A 63 1.56 -7.05 -20.58
C MET A 63 2.73 -6.31 -21.24
N GLN A 64 3.31 -6.87 -22.30
CA GLN A 64 4.34 -6.20 -23.10
C GLN A 64 3.82 -4.93 -23.77
N ALA A 65 2.57 -4.95 -24.27
CA ALA A 65 1.91 -3.77 -24.79
C ALA A 65 1.70 -2.71 -23.69
N ALA A 66 1.30 -3.11 -22.48
CA ALA A 66 1.17 -2.22 -21.33
C ALA A 66 2.52 -1.57 -20.95
N PHE A 67 3.60 -2.34 -20.88
CA PHE A 67 4.94 -1.82 -20.61
C PHE A 67 5.38 -0.79 -21.66
N LYS A 68 5.14 -1.09 -22.94
CA LYS A 68 5.47 -0.17 -24.04
C LYS A 68 4.66 1.12 -23.92
N LYS A 69 3.36 1.03 -23.63
CA LYS A 69 2.49 2.19 -23.46
C LYS A 69 2.94 3.06 -22.29
N ALA A 70 3.18 2.44 -21.13
CA ALA A 70 3.68 3.14 -19.94
C ALA A 70 4.95 3.92 -20.24
N ARG A 71 5.94 3.28 -20.89
CA ARG A 71 7.22 3.90 -21.24
C ARG A 71 7.08 5.04 -22.23
N ALA A 72 6.19 4.91 -23.21
CA ALA A 72 5.94 5.94 -24.21
C ALA A 72 5.34 7.21 -23.61
N SER A 73 4.58 7.11 -22.51
CA SER A 73 3.92 8.24 -21.85
C SER A 73 4.65 8.73 -20.58
N LEU A 74 5.87 8.25 -20.32
CA LEU A 74 6.61 8.61 -19.09
C LEU A 74 6.92 10.10 -18.98
N ASP A 75 7.20 10.79 -20.09
CA ASP A 75 7.52 12.22 -20.03
C ASP A 75 6.31 13.07 -19.66
N GLU A 76 5.11 12.67 -20.05
CA GLU A 76 3.87 13.33 -19.63
C GLU A 76 3.60 13.06 -18.16
N PHE A 77 3.77 11.81 -17.72
CA PHE A 77 3.66 11.46 -16.31
C PHE A 77 4.63 12.28 -15.45
N PHE A 78 5.90 12.39 -15.84
CA PHE A 78 6.88 13.14 -15.06
C PHE A 78 6.58 14.64 -14.99
N LYS A 79 5.99 15.25 -16.03
CA LYS A 79 5.52 16.65 -15.94
C LYS A 79 4.46 16.83 -14.85
N VAL A 80 3.60 15.84 -14.66
CA VAL A 80 2.60 15.83 -13.58
C VAL A 80 3.27 15.57 -12.24
N ALA A 81 4.16 14.57 -12.17
CA ALA A 81 4.85 14.16 -10.95
C ALA A 81 5.80 15.22 -10.38
N ASP A 82 6.44 16.01 -11.26
CA ASP A 82 7.36 17.10 -10.89
C ASP A 82 6.59 18.40 -10.50
N GLY A 83 5.26 18.42 -10.65
CA GLY A 83 4.41 19.56 -10.29
C GLY A 83 3.92 19.54 -8.84
N ASP A 84 3.22 20.59 -8.44
CA ASP A 84 2.68 20.80 -7.09
C ASP A 84 1.14 20.91 -7.07
N ASP A 85 0.44 20.40 -8.09
CA ASP A 85 -1.02 20.49 -8.17
C ASP A 85 -1.67 19.69 -7.01
N PRO A 86 -2.37 20.35 -6.07
CA PRO A 86 -2.96 19.68 -4.90
C PRO A 86 -4.10 18.72 -5.26
N LYS A 87 -4.51 18.64 -6.53
CA LYS A 87 -5.50 17.67 -7.03
C LYS A 87 -4.87 16.37 -7.48
N ILE A 88 -3.55 16.24 -7.44
CA ILE A 88 -2.83 15.05 -7.84
C ILE A 88 -2.36 14.31 -6.59
N ASP A 89 -2.72 13.04 -6.50
CA ASP A 89 -2.34 12.14 -5.40
C ASP A 89 -1.83 10.79 -5.94
N VAL A 90 -1.32 9.93 -5.07
CA VAL A 90 -0.92 8.54 -5.37
C VAL A 90 0.13 8.45 -6.50
N ILE A 91 1.04 9.41 -6.58
CA ILE A 91 2.07 9.48 -7.64
C ILE A 91 3.07 8.34 -7.43
N SER A 92 3.04 7.32 -8.28
CA SER A 92 3.91 6.14 -8.14
C SER A 92 4.42 5.63 -9.50
N VAL A 93 5.58 4.98 -9.50
CA VAL A 93 6.07 4.20 -10.66
C VAL A 93 6.14 2.73 -10.29
N ARG A 94 5.91 1.84 -11.25
CA ARG A 94 6.14 0.41 -11.08
C ARG A 94 7.44 0.03 -11.77
N VAL A 95 8.34 -0.61 -11.03
CA VAL A 95 9.73 -0.83 -11.44
C VAL A 95 10.02 -2.32 -11.49
N LYS A 96 10.69 -2.76 -12.55
CA LYS A 96 11.29 -4.09 -12.66
C LYS A 96 12.52 -4.19 -11.77
N VAL A 97 12.46 -5.02 -10.73
CA VAL A 97 13.55 -5.24 -9.78
C VAL A 97 14.05 -6.68 -9.92
N ARG A 98 15.39 -6.86 -9.89
CA ARG A 98 16.03 -8.17 -10.01
C ARG A 98 16.89 -8.48 -8.78
N GLU A 99 16.77 -9.70 -8.27
CA GLU A 99 17.66 -10.27 -7.25
C GLU A 99 18.10 -11.67 -7.69
N GLY A 100 19.31 -11.78 -8.24
CA GLY A 100 19.76 -13.01 -8.89
C GLY A 100 18.84 -13.38 -10.05
N ASN A 101 18.22 -14.55 -9.99
CA ASN A 101 17.27 -15.05 -11.01
C ASN A 101 15.82 -14.61 -10.75
N ILE A 102 15.55 -13.94 -9.62
CA ILE A 102 14.21 -13.48 -9.26
C ILE A 102 13.97 -12.12 -9.91
N THR A 103 12.82 -11.98 -10.55
CA THR A 103 12.31 -10.71 -11.08
C THR A 103 10.96 -10.44 -10.45
N GLU A 104 10.79 -9.24 -9.88
CA GLU A 104 9.49 -8.75 -9.40
C GLU A 104 9.25 -7.32 -9.89
N TYR A 105 8.00 -6.88 -9.82
CA TYR A 105 7.54 -5.59 -10.31
C TYR A 105 6.91 -4.79 -9.18
N VAL A 106 7.71 -3.90 -8.61
CA VAL A 106 7.47 -3.24 -7.32
C VAL A 106 6.94 -1.84 -7.57
N TRP A 107 5.86 -1.45 -6.89
CA TRP A 107 5.41 -0.06 -6.88
C TRP A 107 6.35 0.75 -6.00
N VAL A 108 6.75 1.93 -6.46
CA VAL A 108 7.74 2.79 -5.80
C VAL A 108 7.14 4.16 -5.55
N HIS A 109 7.13 4.56 -4.27
CA HIS A 109 6.71 5.87 -3.79
C HIS A 109 7.29 6.11 -2.38
N PRO A 110 7.76 7.33 -2.06
CA PRO A 110 8.08 8.40 -3.00
C PRO A 110 9.28 8.01 -3.87
N PHE A 111 9.49 8.73 -4.97
CA PHE A 111 10.69 8.64 -5.81
C PHE A 111 11.14 10.03 -6.24
N GLU A 112 12.42 10.16 -6.57
CA GLU A 112 13.02 11.39 -7.08
C GLU A 112 14.09 11.09 -8.13
N ARG A 113 14.41 12.09 -8.96
CA ARG A 113 15.49 12.00 -9.94
C ARG A 113 16.84 11.98 -9.23
N ASP A 114 17.75 11.16 -9.74
CA ASP A 114 19.14 11.09 -9.30
C ASP A 114 20.07 11.06 -10.53
N GLY A 115 20.40 12.25 -11.02
CA GLY A 115 21.07 12.42 -12.32
C GLY A 115 20.20 11.91 -13.47
N LYS A 116 20.69 10.89 -14.18
CA LYS A 116 19.95 10.21 -15.26
C LYS A 116 19.07 9.04 -14.78
N ASP A 117 19.25 8.65 -13.53
CA ASP A 117 18.56 7.54 -12.89
C ASP A 117 17.55 8.08 -11.86
N PHE A 118 16.97 7.18 -11.07
CA PHE A 118 16.01 7.50 -10.03
C PHE A 118 16.36 6.75 -8.75
N LYS A 119 15.89 7.30 -7.63
CA LYS A 119 15.85 6.61 -6.35
C LYS A 119 14.47 6.77 -5.71
N GLY A 120 14.06 5.79 -4.92
CA GLY A 120 12.76 5.82 -4.26
C GLY A 120 12.63 4.73 -3.21
N LYS A 121 11.41 4.53 -2.71
CA LYS A 121 11.09 3.52 -1.71
C LYS A 121 10.04 2.54 -2.23
N ALA A 122 10.23 1.25 -1.96
CA ALA A 122 9.21 0.24 -2.26
C ALA A 122 7.92 0.55 -1.49
N ASN A 123 6.79 0.61 -2.20
CA ASN A 123 5.47 0.95 -1.66
C ASN A 123 4.58 -0.29 -1.47
N ASN A 124 5.03 -1.46 -1.92
CA ASN A 124 4.34 -2.74 -1.75
C ASN A 124 5.32 -3.84 -1.32
N ILE A 125 4.81 -4.95 -0.76
CA ILE A 125 5.67 -6.03 -0.24
C ILE A 125 6.14 -6.90 -1.41
N PRO A 126 7.45 -7.00 -1.67
CA PRO A 126 7.97 -7.99 -2.62
C PRO A 126 7.70 -9.40 -2.10
N SER A 127 7.18 -10.28 -2.95
CA SER A 127 6.81 -11.63 -2.54
C SER A 127 8.00 -12.57 -2.52
N LYS A 128 9.04 -12.30 -3.34
CA LYS A 128 10.18 -13.19 -3.58
C LYS A 128 11.54 -12.49 -3.39
N LEU A 129 11.64 -11.16 -3.48
CA LEU A 129 12.87 -10.40 -3.22
C LEU A 129 13.16 -10.41 -1.70
N LYS A 130 14.29 -11.02 -1.31
CA LYS A 130 14.64 -11.19 0.11
C LYS A 130 15.38 -9.97 0.67
N LYS A 131 16.02 -9.19 -0.20
CA LYS A 131 16.81 -8.01 0.19
C LYS A 131 16.00 -6.72 0.20
N LEU A 132 14.75 -6.76 -0.26
CA LEU A 132 13.89 -5.60 -0.37
C LEU A 132 12.65 -5.78 0.50
N ALA A 133 12.46 -4.87 1.44
CA ALA A 133 11.25 -4.75 2.24
C ALA A 133 10.43 -3.53 1.80
N VAL A 134 9.18 -3.45 2.23
CA VAL A 134 8.36 -2.22 2.11
C VAL A 134 9.10 -1.06 2.79
N GLY A 135 9.06 0.11 2.15
CA GLY A 135 9.80 1.31 2.56
C GLY A 135 11.30 1.23 2.27
N GLY A 136 11.81 0.08 1.85
CA GLY A 136 13.21 -0.14 1.52
C GLY A 136 13.66 0.69 0.32
N PRO A 137 14.92 1.17 0.31
CA PRO A 137 15.42 2.02 -0.75
C PRO A 137 15.64 1.23 -2.06
N LEU A 138 15.37 1.90 -3.17
CA LEU A 138 15.64 1.41 -4.52
C LEU A 138 16.36 2.47 -5.34
N ARG A 139 17.24 2.01 -6.22
CA ARG A 139 17.80 2.78 -7.34
C ARG A 139 17.41 2.08 -8.62
N PHE A 140 16.93 2.82 -9.60
CA PHE A 140 16.42 2.25 -10.84
C PHE A 140 16.61 3.20 -12.00
N LYS A 141 16.71 2.64 -13.21
CA LYS A 141 16.82 3.40 -14.44
C LYS A 141 15.44 3.69 -15.00
N ARG A 142 15.36 4.66 -15.91
CA ARG A 142 14.14 4.93 -16.67
C ARG A 142 13.59 3.66 -17.35
N ASP A 143 14.47 2.84 -17.92
CA ASP A 143 14.09 1.61 -18.63
C ASP A 143 13.54 0.51 -17.70
N ASP A 144 13.83 0.60 -16.40
CA ASP A 144 13.27 -0.33 -15.41
C ASP A 144 11.81 0.00 -15.10
N ILE A 145 11.32 1.20 -15.46
CA ILE A 145 9.93 1.58 -15.26
C ILE A 145 9.05 0.87 -16.29
N VAL A 146 8.02 0.18 -15.78
CA VAL A 146 7.10 -0.63 -16.57
C VAL A 146 5.63 -0.21 -16.42
N ASP A 147 5.34 0.65 -15.45
CA ASP A 147 4.05 1.29 -15.27
C ASP A 147 4.22 2.56 -14.44
N TRP A 148 3.17 3.38 -14.37
CA TRP A 148 3.08 4.53 -13.50
C TRP A 148 1.62 4.80 -13.14
N THR A 149 1.38 5.60 -12.10
CA THR A 149 0.05 6.05 -11.75
C THR A 149 0.07 7.39 -11.05
N TYR A 150 -1.02 8.13 -11.21
CA TYR A 150 -1.46 9.18 -10.31
C TYR A 150 -2.99 9.20 -10.29
N PHE A 151 -3.55 9.75 -9.22
CA PHE A 151 -4.98 9.93 -9.06
C PHE A 151 -5.33 11.42 -9.17
N ASP A 152 -6.18 11.77 -10.14
CA ASP A 152 -6.81 13.08 -10.21
C ASP A 152 -8.00 13.09 -9.25
N VAL A 153 -7.84 13.77 -8.12
CA VAL A 153 -8.84 13.87 -7.04
C VAL A 153 -10.11 14.56 -7.53
N LYS A 154 -9.99 15.57 -8.40
CA LYS A 154 -11.14 16.34 -8.90
C LYS A 154 -11.94 15.54 -9.91
N ALA A 155 -11.27 14.91 -10.87
CA ALA A 155 -11.93 14.06 -11.87
C ALA A 155 -12.36 12.71 -11.27
N ARG A 156 -11.76 12.31 -10.14
CA ARG A 156 -11.87 10.98 -9.53
C ARG A 156 -11.45 9.87 -10.49
N VAL A 157 -10.33 10.10 -11.18
CA VAL A 157 -9.82 9.20 -12.23
C VAL A 157 -8.40 8.82 -11.92
N MET A 158 -8.11 7.52 -12.03
CA MET A 158 -6.75 7.00 -12.03
C MET A 158 -6.17 7.04 -13.44
N HIS A 159 -5.02 7.68 -13.57
CA HIS A 159 -4.24 7.72 -14.80
C HIS A 159 -3.12 6.68 -14.73
N GLY A 160 -2.71 6.13 -15.88
CA GLY A 160 -1.71 5.07 -15.95
C GLY A 160 -2.31 3.71 -15.60
N ASN A 161 -1.65 2.92 -14.73
CA ASN A 161 -2.10 1.58 -14.32
C ASN A 161 -2.29 0.61 -15.51
N PHE A 162 -1.43 0.72 -16.52
CA PHE A 162 -1.56 -0.06 -17.75
C PHE A 162 -1.39 -1.56 -17.50
N THR A 163 -0.50 -1.94 -16.57
CA THR A 163 -0.25 -3.34 -16.22
C THR A 163 -1.45 -3.95 -15.49
N THR A 164 -2.09 -3.17 -14.62
CA THR A 164 -3.37 -3.51 -13.99
C THR A 164 -4.46 -3.71 -15.05
N CYS A 165 -4.57 -2.81 -16.02
CA CYS A 165 -5.51 -2.95 -17.12
C CYS A 165 -5.28 -4.21 -17.98
N ALA A 166 -4.02 -4.57 -18.25
CA ALA A 166 -3.68 -5.80 -18.96
C ALA A 166 -4.09 -7.06 -18.16
N GLN A 167 -3.95 -7.04 -16.83
CA GLN A 167 -4.41 -8.13 -15.96
C GLN A 167 -5.93 -8.26 -15.95
N LEU A 168 -6.63 -7.13 -15.84
CA LEU A 168 -8.09 -7.08 -15.81
C LEU A 168 -8.76 -7.56 -17.09
N ALA A 169 -8.06 -7.51 -18.24
CA ALA A 169 -8.58 -8.06 -19.49
C ALA A 169 -8.91 -9.56 -19.40
N LYS A 170 -8.33 -10.27 -18.43
CA LYS A 170 -8.55 -11.71 -18.20
C LYS A 170 -9.37 -12.00 -16.94
N ALA A 171 -9.77 -10.97 -16.19
CA ALA A 171 -10.49 -11.11 -14.93
C ALA A 171 -12.01 -11.23 -15.15
N PRO A 172 -12.76 -11.81 -14.18
CA PRO A 172 -14.22 -11.84 -14.20
C PRO A 172 -14.82 -10.43 -14.32
N ALA A 173 -15.89 -10.29 -15.12
CA ALA A 173 -16.48 -8.99 -15.43
C ALA A 173 -16.94 -8.19 -14.19
N ASN A 174 -17.40 -8.89 -13.14
CA ASN A 174 -17.79 -8.26 -11.88
C ASN A 174 -16.60 -7.66 -11.12
N GLU A 175 -15.45 -8.34 -11.09
CA GLU A 175 -14.22 -7.84 -10.48
C GLU A 175 -13.68 -6.62 -11.23
N VAL A 176 -13.67 -6.69 -12.57
CA VAL A 176 -13.30 -5.57 -13.44
C VAL A 176 -14.20 -4.37 -13.18
N ALA A 177 -15.52 -4.56 -13.10
CA ALA A 177 -16.46 -3.48 -12.85
C ALA A 177 -16.25 -2.83 -11.47
N GLN A 178 -15.97 -3.63 -10.43
CA GLN A 178 -15.69 -3.13 -9.08
C GLN A 178 -14.42 -2.28 -9.05
N LEU A 179 -13.33 -2.75 -9.65
CA LEU A 179 -12.06 -2.03 -9.66
C LEU A 179 -12.15 -0.73 -10.48
N LYS A 180 -12.81 -0.77 -11.65
CA LYS A 180 -13.06 0.43 -12.45
C LYS A 180 -13.88 1.47 -11.68
N LYS A 181 -14.90 1.03 -10.94
CA LYS A 181 -15.73 1.92 -10.12
C LYS A 181 -14.96 2.49 -8.92
N ALA A 182 -14.17 1.67 -8.24
CA ALA A 182 -13.44 2.08 -7.04
C ALA A 182 -12.38 3.15 -7.34
N TYR A 183 -11.66 2.99 -8.45
CA TYR A 183 -10.51 3.83 -8.77
C TYR A 183 -10.72 4.78 -9.94
N GLY A 184 -11.90 4.78 -10.57
CA GLY A 184 -12.12 5.54 -11.81
C GLY A 184 -11.16 5.10 -12.92
N LEU A 185 -10.81 3.81 -12.96
CA LEU A 185 -9.82 3.28 -13.88
C LEU A 185 -10.41 3.13 -15.28
N ASP A 186 -9.89 3.88 -16.25
CA ASP A 186 -10.27 3.76 -17.66
C ASP A 186 -9.17 3.08 -18.49
N CYS A 187 -9.34 1.77 -18.70
CA CYS A 187 -8.40 0.97 -19.50
C CYS A 187 -8.44 1.22 -21.01
N LYS A 188 -9.28 2.15 -21.49
CA LYS A 188 -9.28 2.58 -22.89
C LYS A 188 -8.38 3.78 -23.16
N ARG A 189 -7.97 4.49 -22.11
CA ARG A 189 -7.15 5.70 -22.18
C ARG A 189 -5.68 5.36 -22.32
#